data_AF-A0A414WHP4-F1
#
_entry.id   AF-A0A414WHP4-F1
#
_cell.length_a   1.000
_cell.length_b   1.000
_cell.length_c   1.000
_cell.angle_alpha   90.00
_cell.angle_beta   90.00
_cell.angle_gamma   90.00
#
_symmetry.space_group_name_H-M   'P 1'
#
loop_
_entity.id
_entity.type
_entity.pdbx_description
1 polymer ?
#
loop_
_entity_poly.entity_id
_entity_poly.type
_entity_poly.pdbx_seq_one_letter_code
_entity_poly.pdbx_strand_id
1 'polypeptide(L)'
;MHFKLANLIFNGSDAMLQYPLLCYRATEGLVIPTSNDAIEIMKSTNVDFTTYFNALSIYKWRKYTTAKAFYLHIEYCGSALTLQQTYANNYSWNPSTIDGSAVSLQRSDEWSTAEIELSLCEGEILHAFNISTEGPVNIRNAYYYCDCEELDIHPVELALATTTFKKEDYIVRNASLLQKNILDSDEEIADHFHVHIIDNGRSLNSANLDSSRVTVHPNPNVGGSGGFARGMIESLEQNPKATHVLLMDDDVEVLPESFIRTFNLLSLLKEEYAEAFLSGAMMSLEEPNLRTEDLGFFTAKGTFSPLKPAGYMTSLHDVVETEIYKAPTGLYEDTAQQYAGWWYCVIPTATIEREGLPLPLFVRSDDAEYALRCKPKFMSMNGICVWHNSFKFKYSAAVERYQVSRNTLISQATTGAAPLSDFLYEIRREVELDLKKFNYDEAALAVKGLEDFLRGPEWISHPVAESRFMAANREREQLIPIEQLIPQALELGVDLTQLTFGNLSLGGDRSRLQAFKDYLTINGHRFVNDSAKRRDKVAVIDAAGWVYPAGKIRDVDTLIVVDMPNKKGAIRHMDKKRFKEVWSRFRKAEKEFKRNKDKIYTEYASYRDVFTSIDFWKQYLKEASD
;
A
#
# COMPACT_ATOMS: atom_id res chain seq x y z
N MET A 1 34.50 -6.96 7.28
CA MET A 1 34.01 -7.40 5.97
C MET A 1 33.30 -6.21 5.33
N HIS A 2 33.50 -5.95 4.03
CA HIS A 2 32.74 -4.92 3.32
C HIS A 2 31.37 -5.51 2.97
N PHE A 3 30.29 -4.92 3.48
CA PHE A 3 28.93 -5.38 3.23
C PHE A 3 28.12 -4.30 2.53
N LYS A 4 27.55 -4.64 1.37
CA LYS A 4 26.81 -3.70 0.52
C LYS A 4 25.48 -3.32 1.18
N LEU A 5 25.13 -2.03 1.15
CA LEU A 5 23.89 -1.52 1.74
C LEU A 5 22.84 -1.21 0.68
N ALA A 6 23.21 -0.41 -0.31
CA ALA A 6 22.30 0.07 -1.35
C ALA A 6 23.06 0.48 -2.61
N ASN A 7 22.60 0.03 -3.77
CA ASN A 7 23.10 0.48 -5.05
C ASN A 7 22.53 1.87 -5.37
N LEU A 8 23.31 2.68 -6.09
CA LEU A 8 22.79 3.84 -6.78
C LEU A 8 22.12 3.39 -8.07
N ILE A 9 20.95 3.95 -8.33
CA ILE A 9 20.12 3.61 -9.47
C ILE A 9 19.75 4.85 -10.26
N PHE A 10 19.68 4.73 -11.58
CA PHE A 10 19.50 5.85 -12.49
C PHE A 10 18.37 5.64 -13.49
N ASN A 11 18.03 4.37 -13.78
CA ASN A 11 17.03 4.03 -14.80
C ASN A 11 16.28 2.70 -14.54
N GLY A 12 15.99 2.36 -13.29
CA GLY A 12 15.48 1.03 -12.91
C GLY A 12 14.01 0.72 -13.23
N SER A 13 13.23 1.69 -13.73
CA SER A 13 11.80 1.52 -14.04
C SER A 13 11.26 2.64 -14.96
N ASP A 14 10.11 2.40 -15.59
CA ASP A 14 9.41 3.41 -16.39
C ASP A 14 9.05 4.66 -15.57
N ALA A 15 8.77 4.47 -14.27
CA ALA A 15 8.56 5.55 -13.31
C ALA A 15 9.78 6.48 -13.17
N MET A 16 10.98 5.90 -13.07
CA MET A 16 12.23 6.67 -12.96
C MET A 16 12.57 7.43 -14.25
N LEU A 17 12.24 6.88 -15.41
CA LEU A 17 12.40 7.57 -16.69
C LEU A 17 11.53 8.83 -16.78
N GLN A 18 10.29 8.74 -16.29
CA GLN A 18 9.37 9.89 -16.26
C GLN A 18 9.75 10.91 -15.18
N TYR A 19 10.35 10.45 -14.08
CA TYR A 19 10.72 11.28 -12.93
C TYR A 19 12.19 11.05 -12.51
N PRO A 20 13.17 11.49 -13.32
CA PRO A 20 14.59 11.30 -13.02
C PRO A 20 15.03 11.99 -11.71
N LEU A 21 14.25 12.98 -11.24
CA LEU A 21 14.43 13.66 -9.95
C LEU A 21 14.28 12.73 -8.72
N LEU A 22 13.73 11.53 -8.90
CA LEU A 22 13.74 10.49 -7.88
C LEU A 22 15.16 9.91 -7.66
N CYS A 23 16.01 10.00 -8.67
CA CYS A 23 17.35 9.42 -8.70
C CYS A 23 18.45 10.49 -8.61
N TYR A 24 18.36 11.58 -9.35
CA TYR A 24 19.38 12.63 -9.35
C TYR A 24 18.83 14.00 -9.77
N ARG A 25 19.56 15.08 -9.47
CA ARG A 25 19.25 16.45 -9.88
C ARG A 25 20.43 17.08 -10.60
N ALA A 26 20.34 17.25 -11.91
CA ALA A 26 21.29 18.10 -12.63
C ALA A 26 20.97 19.58 -12.33
N THR A 27 21.79 20.24 -11.51
CA THR A 27 21.63 21.67 -11.21
C THR A 27 22.17 22.53 -12.35
N GLU A 28 23.18 22.02 -13.06
CA GLU A 28 23.75 22.59 -14.27
C GLU A 28 24.16 21.44 -15.21
N GLY A 29 24.11 21.66 -16.52
CA GLY A 29 24.52 20.67 -17.52
C GLY A 29 23.49 19.58 -17.81
N LEU A 30 23.96 18.38 -18.19
CA LEU A 30 23.11 17.26 -18.62
C LEU A 30 23.68 15.93 -18.10
N VAL A 31 22.79 15.04 -17.67
CA VAL A 31 23.09 13.67 -17.27
C VAL A 31 22.22 12.73 -18.08
N ILE A 32 22.83 11.68 -18.65
CA ILE A 32 22.16 10.69 -19.49
C ILE A 32 22.30 9.32 -18.81
N PRO A 33 21.20 8.72 -18.31
CA PRO A 33 21.22 7.34 -17.83
C PRO A 33 21.45 6.39 -19.01
N THR A 34 22.47 5.54 -18.90
CA THR A 34 22.81 4.56 -19.94
C THR A 34 22.29 3.17 -19.61
N SER A 35 22.08 2.88 -18.32
CA SER A 35 21.45 1.65 -17.81
C SER A 35 20.90 1.89 -16.39
N ASN A 36 20.49 0.82 -15.70
CA ASN A 36 19.93 0.92 -14.35
C ASN A 36 20.95 1.45 -13.34
N ASP A 37 22.22 1.11 -13.50
CA ASP A 37 23.34 1.34 -12.57
C ASP A 37 24.46 2.19 -13.18
N ALA A 38 24.26 2.76 -14.39
CA ALA A 38 25.24 3.62 -15.04
C ALA A 38 24.65 4.91 -15.65
N ILE A 39 25.46 5.98 -15.60
CA ILE A 39 25.17 7.31 -16.16
C ILE A 39 26.37 7.87 -16.91
N GLU A 40 26.08 8.71 -17.89
CA GLU A 40 27.03 9.64 -18.50
C GLU A 40 26.72 11.06 -18.01
N ILE A 41 27.70 11.69 -17.37
CA ILE A 41 27.67 13.09 -16.94
C ILE A 41 28.39 13.91 -18.00
N MET A 42 27.67 14.83 -18.65
CA MET A 42 28.23 15.63 -19.74
C MET A 42 29.19 16.72 -19.22
N LYS A 43 29.93 17.35 -20.14
CA LYS A 43 30.82 18.47 -19.79
C LYS A 43 30.10 19.61 -19.05
N SER A 44 30.80 20.29 -18.16
CA SER A 44 30.30 21.42 -17.36
C SER A 44 28.96 21.10 -16.68
N THR A 45 28.90 19.98 -15.98
CA THR A 45 27.70 19.48 -15.29
C THR A 45 27.95 19.41 -13.80
N ASN A 46 26.93 19.80 -13.03
CA ASN A 46 26.83 19.57 -11.60
C ASN A 46 25.56 18.77 -11.34
N VAL A 47 25.73 17.60 -10.71
CA VAL A 47 24.65 16.67 -10.40
C VAL A 47 24.66 16.31 -8.93
N ASP A 48 23.50 16.47 -8.28
CA ASP A 48 23.27 16.11 -6.88
C ASP A 48 22.47 14.82 -6.77
N PHE A 49 22.91 13.93 -5.87
CA PHE A 49 22.28 12.64 -5.60
C PHE A 49 21.54 12.61 -4.26
N THR A 50 21.24 13.78 -3.67
CA THR A 50 20.43 13.91 -2.45
C THR A 50 18.94 13.73 -2.79
N THR A 51 18.59 12.52 -3.20
CA THR A 51 17.29 12.14 -3.75
C THR A 51 16.72 10.91 -3.05
N TYR A 52 15.45 10.59 -3.34
CA TYR A 52 14.74 9.48 -2.69
C TYR A 52 15.44 8.13 -2.84
N PHE A 53 15.99 7.82 -4.03
CA PHE A 53 16.65 6.54 -4.26
C PHE A 53 18.16 6.55 -3.97
N ASN A 54 18.87 7.65 -4.24
CA ASN A 54 20.35 7.65 -4.21
C ASN A 54 20.95 8.35 -2.99
N ALA A 55 20.14 8.94 -2.11
CA ALA A 55 20.59 9.30 -0.77
C ALA A 55 20.54 8.07 0.13
N LEU A 56 21.59 7.88 0.93
CA LEU A 56 21.60 6.90 2.00
C LEU A 56 20.74 7.42 3.16
N SER A 57 19.72 6.65 3.56
CA SER A 57 18.89 6.95 4.74
C SER A 57 19.65 6.64 6.03
N ILE A 58 20.71 7.40 6.28
CA ILE A 58 21.72 7.17 7.31
C ILE A 58 21.09 7.08 8.71
N TYR A 59 20.06 7.89 8.98
CA TYR A 59 19.31 7.83 10.23
C TYR A 59 18.68 6.46 10.48
N LYS A 60 18.12 5.82 9.45
CA LYS A 60 17.47 4.50 9.57
C LYS A 60 18.43 3.35 9.58
N TRP A 61 19.48 3.40 8.76
CA TRP A 61 20.56 2.42 8.85
C TRP A 61 21.13 2.38 10.26
N ARG A 62 21.55 3.53 10.82
CA ARG A 62 22.04 3.61 12.21
C ARG A 62 20.99 3.23 13.26
N LYS A 63 19.69 3.42 12.97
CA LYS A 63 18.60 3.06 13.88
C LYS A 63 18.39 1.54 13.91
N TYR A 64 18.24 0.92 12.74
CA TYR A 64 17.81 -0.46 12.59
C TYR A 64 18.96 -1.47 12.60
N THR A 65 20.16 -1.09 12.16
CA THR A 65 21.27 -2.03 11.93
C THR A 65 22.48 -1.80 12.81
N THR A 66 23.38 -2.79 12.84
CA THR A 66 24.66 -2.72 13.55
C THR A 66 25.71 -1.86 12.86
N ALA A 67 25.45 -1.35 11.64
CA ALA A 67 26.37 -0.55 10.83
C ALA A 67 26.74 0.79 11.51
N LYS A 68 28.04 1.11 11.48
CA LYS A 68 28.61 2.29 12.18
C LYS A 68 29.39 3.24 11.28
N ALA A 69 30.22 2.68 10.40
CA ALA A 69 30.98 3.42 9.40
C ALA A 69 30.40 3.12 8.02
N PHE A 70 30.37 4.13 7.16
CA PHE A 70 29.70 4.08 5.88
C PHE A 70 30.62 4.62 4.82
N TYR A 71 30.56 4.01 3.65
CA TYR A 71 31.45 4.28 2.54
C TYR A 71 30.66 4.31 1.24
N LEU A 72 31.20 5.04 0.28
CA LEU A 72 30.70 5.13 -1.07
C LEU A 72 31.76 4.56 -2.02
N HIS A 73 31.37 3.54 -2.76
CA HIS A 73 32.12 2.98 -3.87
C HIS A 73 31.59 3.59 -5.18
N ILE A 74 32.49 4.01 -6.07
CA ILE A 74 32.15 4.46 -7.43
C ILE A 74 33.21 3.96 -8.41
N GLU A 75 32.76 3.35 -9.52
CA GLU A 75 33.58 3.19 -10.71
C GLU A 75 33.35 4.35 -11.68
N TYR A 76 34.44 4.98 -12.14
CA TYR A 76 34.37 6.12 -13.04
C TYR A 76 35.43 6.06 -14.16
N CYS A 77 35.13 6.68 -15.30
CA CYS A 77 36.09 6.94 -16.36
C CYS A 77 35.76 8.23 -17.11
N GLY A 78 36.77 8.85 -17.72
CA GLY A 78 36.68 10.13 -18.42
C GLY A 78 37.43 11.25 -17.70
N SER A 79 36.80 12.43 -17.67
CA SER A 79 37.42 13.67 -17.18
C SER A 79 37.65 13.65 -15.66
N ALA A 80 38.49 14.56 -15.18
CA ALA A 80 38.61 14.78 -13.74
C ALA A 80 37.28 15.32 -13.19
N LEU A 81 36.91 14.88 -11.98
CA LEU A 81 35.69 15.29 -11.31
C LEU A 81 35.96 15.60 -9.84
N THR A 82 35.10 16.41 -9.25
CA THR A 82 35.07 16.66 -7.81
C THR A 82 33.79 16.07 -7.24
N LEU A 83 33.93 15.20 -6.25
CA LEU A 83 32.82 14.71 -5.44
C LEU A 83 32.78 15.48 -4.14
N GLN A 84 31.61 16.03 -3.80
CA GLN A 84 31.38 16.77 -2.56
C GLN A 84 30.22 16.15 -1.82
N GLN A 85 30.46 15.63 -0.61
CA GLN A 85 29.40 15.03 0.21
C GLN A 85 28.34 16.05 0.60
N THR A 86 27.10 15.59 0.67
CA THR A 86 25.92 16.38 1.01
C THR A 86 25.07 15.65 2.04
N TYR A 87 24.26 16.40 2.77
CA TYR A 87 23.33 15.84 3.76
C TYR A 87 22.02 16.63 3.81
N ALA A 88 21.01 16.03 4.44
CA ALA A 88 19.76 16.68 4.79
C ALA A 88 19.37 16.36 6.24
N ASN A 89 18.83 17.35 6.94
CA ASN A 89 18.28 17.23 8.30
C ASN A 89 16.79 17.60 8.30
N ASN A 90 16.15 17.59 9.48
CA ASN A 90 14.70 17.73 9.63
C ASN A 90 14.13 19.09 9.16
N TYR A 91 14.98 20.09 8.90
CA TYR A 91 14.57 21.40 8.40
C TYR A 91 15.05 21.67 6.96
N SER A 92 15.66 20.68 6.30
CA SER A 92 16.21 20.82 4.97
C SER A 92 15.13 20.86 3.89
N TRP A 93 15.06 22.00 3.20
CA TRP A 93 14.33 22.14 1.93
C TRP A 93 15.23 21.85 0.71
N ASN A 94 16.53 22.06 0.88
CA ASN A 94 17.58 21.82 -0.10
C ASN A 94 18.74 21.07 0.58
N PRO A 95 19.56 20.31 -0.17
CA PRO A 95 20.73 19.65 0.39
C PRO A 95 21.75 20.68 0.88
N SER A 96 22.49 20.32 1.92
CA SER A 96 23.63 21.10 2.43
C SER A 96 24.93 20.34 2.17
N THR A 97 26.02 21.06 1.88
CA THR A 97 27.35 20.47 1.71
C THR A 97 28.03 20.23 3.05
N ILE A 98 28.92 19.24 3.09
CA ILE A 98 29.78 18.97 4.26
C ILE A 98 31.13 19.64 4.04
N ASP A 99 31.48 20.60 4.90
CA ASP A 99 32.72 21.36 4.75
C ASP A 99 33.95 20.45 4.86
N GLY A 100 34.88 20.59 3.89
CA GLY A 100 36.13 19.83 3.87
C GLY A 100 36.02 18.40 3.35
N SER A 101 34.83 17.93 2.94
CA SER A 101 34.64 16.57 2.40
C SER A 101 34.81 16.47 0.88
N ALA A 102 35.35 17.50 0.23
CA ALA A 102 35.58 17.49 -1.22
C ALA A 102 36.71 16.52 -1.59
N VAL A 103 36.45 15.63 -2.54
CA VAL A 103 37.43 14.67 -3.07
C VAL A 103 37.59 14.93 -4.57
N SER A 104 38.81 15.25 -5.01
CA SER A 104 39.13 15.44 -6.43
C SER A 104 39.66 14.14 -7.04
N LEU A 105 38.89 13.55 -7.94
CA LEU A 105 39.27 12.37 -8.70
C LEU A 105 39.92 12.79 -10.02
N GLN A 106 41.10 12.24 -10.29
CA GLN A 106 41.86 12.60 -11.49
C GLN A 106 41.25 12.01 -12.75
N ARG A 107 41.53 12.64 -13.90
CA ARG A 107 41.17 12.09 -15.22
C ARG A 107 41.69 10.66 -15.34
N SER A 108 40.85 9.76 -15.85
CA SER A 108 41.24 8.40 -16.20
C SER A 108 40.61 8.00 -17.52
N ASP A 109 41.42 7.53 -18.47
CA ASP A 109 40.90 6.98 -19.74
C ASP A 109 40.47 5.50 -19.61
N GLU A 110 40.82 4.85 -18.49
CA GLU A 110 40.35 3.51 -18.10
C GLU A 110 39.38 3.59 -16.90
N TRP A 111 38.63 2.53 -16.63
CA TRP A 111 37.78 2.47 -15.43
C TRP A 111 38.63 2.46 -14.17
N SER A 112 38.41 3.44 -13.30
CA SER A 112 39.05 3.58 -11.99
C SER A 112 38.00 3.47 -10.89
N THR A 113 38.43 2.99 -9.73
CA THR A 113 37.58 2.88 -8.53
C THR A 113 37.94 3.96 -7.52
N ALA A 114 36.92 4.57 -6.92
CA ALA A 114 37.07 5.45 -5.76
C ALA A 114 36.26 4.91 -4.58
N GLU A 115 36.91 4.88 -3.42
CA GLU A 115 36.34 4.48 -2.13
C GLU A 115 36.37 5.69 -1.21
N ILE A 116 35.21 6.14 -0.74
CA ILE A 116 35.07 7.41 -0.02
C ILE A 116 34.35 7.16 1.29
N GLU A 117 35.02 7.42 2.41
CA GLU A 117 34.41 7.37 3.74
C GLU A 117 33.43 8.55 3.94
N LEU A 118 32.23 8.25 4.41
CA LEU A 118 31.19 9.24 4.65
C LEU A 118 31.46 10.00 5.97
N SER A 119 31.52 11.33 5.87
CA SER A 119 31.76 12.23 6.99
C SER A 119 30.45 12.56 7.70
N LEU A 120 30.02 11.67 8.58
CA LEU A 120 28.71 11.76 9.26
C LEU A 120 28.56 13.04 10.11
N CYS A 121 27.42 13.72 9.95
CA CYS A 121 27.07 14.94 10.68
C CYS A 121 26.08 14.68 11.83
N GLU A 122 26.06 15.53 12.86
CA GLU A 122 25.08 15.44 13.94
C GLU A 122 23.67 15.81 13.42
N GLY A 123 22.67 14.97 13.71
CA GLY A 123 21.28 15.21 13.31
C GLY A 123 20.98 15.00 11.83
N GLU A 124 21.92 14.48 11.04
CA GLU A 124 21.68 14.11 9.65
C GLU A 124 20.64 12.98 9.53
N ILE A 125 19.80 13.07 8.51
CA ILE A 125 18.74 12.09 8.19
C ILE A 125 19.10 11.33 6.92
N LEU A 126 19.55 12.09 5.92
CA LEU A 126 20.01 11.59 4.63
C LEU A 126 21.46 12.01 4.44
N HIS A 127 22.26 11.12 3.88
CA HIS A 127 23.63 11.38 3.46
C HIS A 127 23.76 11.05 1.97
N ALA A 128 24.41 11.90 1.19
CA ALA A 128 24.58 11.74 -0.24
C ALA A 128 25.82 12.51 -0.70
N PHE A 129 25.86 12.87 -1.98
CA PHE A 129 26.93 13.65 -2.57
C PHE A 129 26.45 14.36 -3.84
N ASN A 130 27.23 15.34 -4.28
CA ASN A 130 27.17 15.88 -5.62
C ASN A 130 28.48 15.62 -6.38
N ILE A 131 28.40 15.63 -7.70
CA ILE A 131 29.53 15.50 -8.62
C ILE A 131 29.55 16.73 -9.53
N SER A 132 30.71 17.36 -9.61
CA SER A 132 30.99 18.46 -10.54
C SER A 132 32.14 18.10 -11.47
N THR A 133 31.97 18.33 -12.77
CA THR A 133 32.99 18.03 -13.79
C THR A 133 32.99 19.06 -14.91
N GLU A 134 34.18 19.39 -15.42
CA GLU A 134 34.35 20.27 -16.60
C GLU A 134 34.24 19.51 -17.93
N GLY A 135 34.47 18.20 -17.92
CA GLY A 135 34.41 17.35 -19.12
C GLY A 135 33.51 16.13 -18.91
N PRO A 136 33.27 15.32 -19.96
CA PRO A 136 32.41 14.15 -19.84
C PRO A 136 33.02 13.10 -18.90
N VAL A 137 32.17 12.44 -18.12
CA VAL A 137 32.49 11.37 -17.17
C VAL A 137 31.42 10.29 -17.26
N ASN A 138 31.81 9.03 -17.28
CA ASN A 138 30.90 7.90 -17.08
C ASN A 138 31.05 7.37 -15.67
N ILE A 139 29.93 7.01 -15.05
CA ILE A 139 29.86 6.37 -13.74
C ILE A 139 29.06 5.08 -13.87
N ARG A 140 29.51 4.03 -13.19
CA ARG A 140 28.78 2.77 -13.04
C ARG A 140 29.06 2.12 -11.69
N ASN A 141 28.33 1.05 -11.38
CA ASN A 141 28.56 0.20 -10.21
C ASN A 141 28.76 1.02 -8.93
N ALA A 142 27.96 2.08 -8.73
CA ALA A 142 28.09 2.94 -7.56
C ALA A 142 27.17 2.43 -6.45
N TYR A 143 27.67 2.30 -5.23
CA TYR A 143 26.89 1.79 -4.10
C TYR A 143 27.44 2.27 -2.76
N TYR A 144 26.56 2.29 -1.76
CA TYR A 144 26.96 2.46 -0.37
C TYR A 144 27.24 1.10 0.26
N TYR A 145 28.26 1.03 1.11
CA TYR A 145 28.57 -0.13 1.93
C TYR A 145 28.97 0.27 3.35
N CYS A 146 29.03 -0.70 4.25
CA CYS A 146 29.63 -0.53 5.58
C CYS A 146 30.68 -1.60 5.86
N ASP A 147 31.52 -1.33 6.83
CA ASP A 147 32.34 -2.35 7.48
C ASP A 147 31.58 -2.97 8.65
N CYS A 148 31.49 -4.29 8.65
CA CYS A 148 30.95 -5.08 9.76
C CYS A 148 31.76 -6.35 10.02
N GLU A 149 31.63 -6.90 11.23
CA GLU A 149 32.18 -8.21 11.54
C GLU A 149 31.30 -9.29 10.89
N GLU A 150 31.90 -10.41 10.46
CA GLU A 150 31.13 -11.51 9.83
C GLU A 150 30.06 -12.07 10.77
N LEU A 151 30.34 -12.08 12.09
CA LEU A 151 29.40 -12.51 13.12
C LEU A 151 28.19 -11.56 13.31
N ASP A 152 28.27 -10.33 12.81
CA ASP A 152 27.18 -9.36 12.86
C ASP A 152 26.23 -9.49 11.65
N ILE A 153 26.53 -10.39 10.69
CA ILE A 153 25.71 -10.65 9.51
C ILE A 153 24.80 -11.85 9.78
N HIS A 154 23.50 -11.60 9.77
CA HIS A 154 22.49 -12.64 9.94
C HIS A 154 22.31 -13.42 8.63
N PRO A 155 22.25 -14.76 8.68
CA PRO A 155 21.90 -15.55 7.51
C PRO A 155 20.43 -15.33 7.18
N VAL A 156 20.17 -14.69 6.04
CA VAL A 156 18.81 -14.41 5.56
C VAL A 156 18.49 -15.36 4.41
N GLU A 157 17.37 -16.05 4.51
CA GLU A 157 16.67 -16.69 3.40
C GLU A 157 15.33 -15.98 3.22
N LEU A 158 15.14 -15.29 2.10
CA LEU A 158 13.96 -14.47 1.81
C LEU A 158 13.03 -15.19 0.82
N ALA A 159 11.77 -15.36 1.20
CA ALA A 159 10.74 -15.87 0.32
C ALA A 159 9.77 -14.76 -0.07
N LEU A 160 9.62 -14.48 -1.37
CA LEU A 160 8.53 -13.66 -1.88
C LEU A 160 7.30 -14.54 -2.07
N ALA A 161 6.18 -14.17 -1.46
CA ALA A 161 4.87 -14.75 -1.72
C ALA A 161 3.96 -13.70 -2.38
N THR A 162 3.74 -13.86 -3.69
CA THR A 162 2.85 -12.99 -4.46
C THR A 162 1.57 -13.74 -4.83
N THR A 163 0.42 -13.18 -4.47
CA THR A 163 -0.89 -13.78 -4.74
C THR A 163 -1.51 -13.15 -5.98
N THR A 164 -1.95 -13.97 -6.94
CA THR A 164 -2.55 -13.45 -8.17
C THR A 164 -3.91 -14.05 -8.53
N PHE A 165 -4.77 -13.22 -9.13
CA PHE A 165 -6.01 -13.66 -9.78
C PHE A 165 -6.20 -12.92 -11.11
N LYS A 166 -5.83 -13.59 -12.22
CA LYS A 166 -6.00 -13.08 -13.59
C LYS A 166 -5.29 -11.73 -13.84
N LYS A 167 -4.04 -11.64 -13.38
CA LYS A 167 -3.12 -10.50 -13.59
C LYS A 167 -1.80 -10.97 -14.21
N GLU A 168 -1.90 -11.83 -15.21
CA GLU A 168 -0.77 -12.54 -15.82
C GLU A 168 0.30 -11.58 -16.32
N ASP A 169 -0.09 -10.46 -16.94
CA ASP A 169 0.85 -9.47 -17.48
C ASP A 169 1.77 -8.87 -16.39
N TYR A 170 1.22 -8.55 -15.21
CA TYR A 170 2.01 -8.04 -14.10
C TYR A 170 2.95 -9.11 -13.55
N ILE A 171 2.44 -10.32 -13.32
CA ILE A 171 3.24 -11.42 -12.76
C ILE A 171 4.38 -11.83 -13.69
N VAL A 172 4.11 -11.99 -14.99
CA VAL A 172 5.14 -12.36 -15.97
C VAL A 172 6.21 -11.27 -16.07
N ARG A 173 5.81 -9.98 -16.09
CA ARG A 173 6.76 -8.85 -16.10
C ARG A 173 7.60 -8.82 -14.83
N ASN A 174 6.98 -8.91 -13.66
CA ASN A 174 7.66 -8.84 -12.38
C ASN A 174 8.61 -10.04 -12.20
N ALA A 175 8.17 -11.27 -12.49
CA ALA A 175 9.03 -12.46 -12.44
C ALA A 175 10.24 -12.32 -13.38
N SER A 176 10.04 -11.81 -14.59
CA SER A 176 11.15 -11.56 -15.53
C SER A 176 12.14 -10.51 -15.03
N LEU A 177 11.66 -9.44 -14.37
CA LEU A 177 12.51 -8.41 -13.77
C LEU A 177 13.32 -8.97 -12.60
N LEU A 178 12.70 -9.78 -11.73
CA LEU A 178 13.38 -10.40 -10.60
C LEU A 178 14.39 -11.46 -11.06
N GLN A 179 14.04 -12.27 -12.06
CA GLN A 179 14.98 -13.23 -12.64
C GLN A 179 16.23 -12.50 -13.17
N LYS A 180 16.04 -11.51 -14.05
CA LYS A 180 17.15 -10.80 -14.70
C LYS A 180 18.03 -10.00 -13.74
N ASN A 181 17.44 -9.30 -12.78
CA ASN A 181 18.17 -8.31 -11.97
C ASN A 181 18.53 -8.80 -10.55
N ILE A 182 18.04 -9.98 -10.14
CA ILE A 182 18.33 -10.56 -8.84
C ILE A 182 18.85 -12.00 -9.00
N LEU A 183 18.05 -12.90 -9.57
CA LEU A 183 18.41 -14.33 -9.58
C LEU A 183 19.57 -14.65 -10.53
N ASP A 184 19.71 -13.88 -11.61
CA ASP A 184 20.82 -13.98 -12.59
C ASP A 184 21.97 -13.00 -12.31
N SER A 185 21.94 -12.27 -11.18
CA SER A 185 22.96 -11.28 -10.83
C SER A 185 24.01 -11.85 -9.87
N ASP A 186 25.09 -11.09 -9.66
CA ASP A 186 26.15 -11.41 -8.68
C ASP A 186 25.86 -10.81 -7.28
N GLU A 187 24.63 -10.36 -7.02
CA GLU A 187 24.22 -9.85 -5.72
C GLU A 187 24.03 -11.01 -4.72
N GLU A 188 24.37 -10.81 -3.45
CA GLU A 188 24.31 -11.86 -2.42
C GLU A 188 22.91 -12.49 -2.27
N ILE A 189 21.86 -11.68 -2.44
CA ILE A 189 20.46 -12.13 -2.44
C ILE A 189 20.14 -13.20 -3.50
N ALA A 190 20.89 -13.27 -4.61
CA ALA A 190 20.62 -14.19 -5.72
C ALA A 190 20.50 -15.65 -5.26
N ASP A 191 21.33 -16.03 -4.29
CA ASP A 191 21.36 -17.38 -3.74
C ASP A 191 20.43 -17.62 -2.55
N HIS A 192 19.80 -16.56 -2.06
CA HIS A 192 19.03 -16.53 -0.82
C HIS A 192 17.58 -16.03 -1.03
N PHE A 193 17.11 -16.05 -2.28
CA PHE A 193 15.78 -15.56 -2.65
C PHE A 193 14.97 -16.62 -3.40
N HIS A 194 13.72 -16.84 -2.96
CA HIS A 194 12.77 -17.73 -3.62
C HIS A 194 11.45 -17.00 -3.89
N VAL A 195 10.89 -17.17 -5.08
CA VAL A 195 9.65 -16.52 -5.52
C VAL A 195 8.52 -17.55 -5.62
N HIS A 196 7.56 -17.47 -4.71
CA HIS A 196 6.31 -18.22 -4.74
C HIS A 196 5.21 -17.38 -5.37
N ILE A 197 4.70 -17.83 -6.52
CA ILE A 197 3.56 -17.22 -7.20
C ILE A 197 2.33 -18.06 -6.88
N ILE A 198 1.41 -17.54 -6.07
CA ILE A 198 0.17 -18.21 -5.68
C ILE A 198 -0.93 -17.85 -6.68
N ASP A 199 -1.19 -18.74 -7.62
CA ASP A 199 -2.14 -18.52 -8.72
C ASP A 199 -3.56 -18.96 -8.33
N ASN A 200 -4.30 -18.06 -7.69
CA ASN A 200 -5.72 -18.23 -7.36
C ASN A 200 -6.60 -18.29 -8.63
N GLY A 201 -6.10 -17.79 -9.77
CA GLY A 201 -6.81 -17.80 -11.05
C GLY A 201 -6.69 -19.13 -11.79
N ARG A 202 -5.67 -19.93 -11.47
CA ARG A 202 -5.24 -21.13 -12.20
C ARG A 202 -5.09 -20.84 -13.70
N SER A 203 -4.62 -19.65 -14.01
CA SER A 203 -4.54 -19.10 -15.37
C SER A 203 -3.11 -18.94 -15.87
N LEU A 204 -2.11 -19.06 -14.99
CA LEU A 204 -0.71 -19.06 -15.39
C LEU A 204 -0.28 -20.41 -15.97
N ASN A 205 0.60 -20.35 -16.96
CA ASN A 205 1.29 -21.53 -17.47
C ASN A 205 2.62 -21.71 -16.72
N SER A 206 2.61 -22.59 -15.72
CA SER A 206 3.78 -22.83 -14.85
C SER A 206 5.04 -23.25 -15.62
N ALA A 207 4.89 -23.99 -16.73
CA ALA A 207 6.03 -24.45 -17.54
C ALA A 207 6.89 -23.31 -18.14
N ASN A 208 6.34 -22.09 -18.24
CA ASN A 208 7.06 -20.92 -18.76
C ASN A 208 7.68 -20.04 -17.65
N LEU A 209 7.27 -20.22 -16.39
CA LEU A 209 7.64 -19.36 -15.27
C LEU A 209 8.47 -20.08 -14.21
N ASP A 210 8.25 -21.38 -14.04
CA ASP A 210 8.98 -22.17 -13.07
C ASP A 210 10.48 -22.19 -13.40
N SER A 211 11.30 -21.96 -12.38
CA SER A 211 12.75 -22.07 -12.40
C SER A 211 13.24 -22.70 -11.09
N SER A 212 14.54 -22.78 -10.86
CA SER A 212 15.08 -23.29 -9.59
C SER A 212 14.64 -22.47 -8.37
N ARG A 213 14.35 -21.17 -8.57
CA ARG A 213 14.02 -20.21 -7.50
C ARG A 213 12.70 -19.47 -7.74
N VAL A 214 11.94 -19.85 -8.76
CA VAL A 214 10.57 -19.37 -9.02
C VAL A 214 9.64 -20.57 -9.10
N THR A 215 8.55 -20.55 -8.33
CA THR A 215 7.59 -21.65 -8.30
C THR A 215 6.17 -21.12 -8.35
N VAL A 216 5.40 -21.58 -9.34
CA VAL A 216 3.98 -21.30 -9.49
C VAL A 216 3.15 -22.36 -8.78
N HIS A 217 2.26 -21.90 -7.90
CA HIS A 217 1.37 -22.74 -7.09
C HIS A 217 -0.09 -22.51 -7.52
N PRO A 218 -0.69 -23.42 -8.31
CA PRO A 218 -2.11 -23.37 -8.60
C PRO A 218 -2.93 -23.46 -7.30
N ASN A 219 -3.84 -22.50 -7.10
CA ASN A 219 -4.61 -22.36 -5.87
C ASN A 219 -6.10 -22.10 -6.21
N PRO A 220 -7.08 -22.53 -5.40
CA PRO A 220 -8.47 -22.07 -5.56
C PRO A 220 -8.59 -20.56 -5.31
N ASN A 221 -9.69 -19.96 -5.77
CA ASN A 221 -9.93 -18.53 -5.53
C ASN A 221 -10.45 -18.29 -4.11
N VAL A 222 -9.51 -18.15 -3.18
CA VAL A 222 -9.78 -17.86 -1.76
C VAL A 222 -9.46 -16.42 -1.39
N GLY A 223 -9.36 -15.54 -2.39
CA GLY A 223 -9.02 -14.13 -2.23
C GLY A 223 -7.57 -13.91 -1.78
N GLY A 224 -7.25 -12.67 -1.41
CA GLY A 224 -5.93 -12.27 -0.92
C GLY A 224 -5.54 -13.04 0.34
N SER A 225 -6.41 -13.12 1.34
CA SER A 225 -6.08 -13.72 2.64
C SER A 225 -5.66 -15.19 2.51
N GLY A 226 -6.40 -15.96 1.70
CA GLY A 226 -6.06 -17.37 1.48
C GLY A 226 -4.89 -17.59 0.52
N GLY A 227 -4.66 -16.68 -0.43
CA GLY A 227 -3.45 -16.70 -1.26
C GLY A 227 -2.20 -16.42 -0.43
N PHE A 228 -2.23 -15.40 0.43
CA PHE A 228 -1.13 -15.10 1.34
C PHE A 228 -0.93 -16.18 2.40
N ALA A 229 -2.01 -16.77 2.94
CA ALA A 229 -1.89 -17.93 3.82
C ALA A 229 -1.19 -19.10 3.13
N ARG A 230 -1.56 -19.39 1.88
CA ARG A 230 -0.87 -20.40 1.07
C ARG A 230 0.59 -20.04 0.85
N GLY A 231 0.88 -18.79 0.49
CA GLY A 231 2.24 -18.27 0.34
C GLY A 231 3.10 -18.47 1.59
N MET A 232 2.58 -18.11 2.76
CA MET A 232 3.25 -18.34 4.04
C MET A 232 3.52 -19.84 4.29
N ILE A 233 2.56 -20.73 4.00
CA ILE A 233 2.77 -22.18 4.14
C ILE A 233 3.91 -22.65 3.24
N GLU A 234 3.87 -22.28 1.96
CA GLU A 234 4.91 -22.69 0.99
C GLU A 234 6.29 -22.16 1.39
N SER A 235 6.38 -20.93 1.91
CA SER A 235 7.63 -20.35 2.41
C SER A 235 8.13 -20.98 3.73
N LEU A 236 7.24 -21.53 4.57
CA LEU A 236 7.67 -22.28 5.75
C LEU A 236 8.16 -23.69 5.39
N GLU A 237 7.64 -24.26 4.29
CA GLU A 237 7.93 -25.62 3.83
C GLU A 237 9.01 -25.70 2.74
N GLN A 238 9.46 -24.56 2.20
CA GLN A 238 10.56 -24.51 1.22
C GLN A 238 11.88 -25.02 1.82
N ASN A 239 12.84 -25.34 0.94
CA ASN A 239 14.17 -25.75 1.32
C ASN A 239 15.23 -25.01 0.47
N PRO A 240 16.17 -24.25 1.07
CA PRO A 240 16.34 -24.00 2.52
C PRO A 240 15.17 -23.23 3.11
N LYS A 241 14.87 -23.48 4.40
CA LYS A 241 13.73 -22.87 5.10
C LYS A 241 13.86 -21.34 5.11
N ALA A 242 12.80 -20.63 4.74
CA ALA A 242 12.80 -19.17 4.78
C ALA A 242 12.98 -18.65 6.22
N THR A 243 13.76 -17.59 6.34
CA THR A 243 13.87 -16.77 7.56
C THR A 243 12.84 -15.65 7.59
N HIS A 244 12.46 -15.17 6.40
CA HIS A 244 11.54 -14.04 6.21
C HIS A 244 10.63 -14.31 5.01
N VAL A 245 9.37 -13.90 5.12
CA VAL A 245 8.39 -13.94 4.03
C VAL A 245 8.01 -12.52 3.66
N LEU A 246 8.26 -12.11 2.42
CA LEU A 246 7.78 -10.88 1.83
C LEU A 246 6.44 -11.14 1.13
N LEU A 247 5.37 -10.55 1.63
CA LEU A 247 4.06 -10.55 0.98
C LEU A 247 3.96 -9.38 0.01
N MET A 248 3.43 -9.64 -1.19
CA MET A 248 3.29 -8.66 -2.25
C MET A 248 2.03 -8.88 -3.09
N ASP A 249 1.32 -7.81 -3.43
CA ASP A 249 0.19 -7.84 -4.36
C ASP A 249 0.64 -8.17 -5.80
N ASP A 250 -0.28 -8.65 -6.64
CA ASP A 250 0.03 -8.98 -8.04
C ASP A 250 0.05 -7.77 -8.97
N ASP A 251 -0.71 -6.72 -8.69
CA ASP A 251 -0.86 -5.55 -9.56
C ASP A 251 -0.01 -4.35 -9.16
N VAL A 252 1.22 -4.67 -8.73
CA VAL A 252 2.31 -3.72 -8.49
C VAL A 252 3.33 -3.73 -9.63
N GLU A 253 4.01 -2.62 -9.83
CA GLU A 253 5.30 -2.60 -10.50
C GLU A 253 6.44 -2.64 -9.48
N VAL A 254 7.33 -3.62 -9.62
CA VAL A 254 8.43 -3.86 -8.70
C VAL A 254 9.68 -3.07 -9.05
N LEU A 255 10.46 -2.72 -8.03
CA LEU A 255 11.84 -2.26 -8.15
C LEU A 255 12.78 -3.35 -7.62
N PRO A 256 13.60 -4.02 -8.46
CA PRO A 256 14.55 -5.04 -8.00
C PRO A 256 15.45 -4.58 -6.86
N GLU A 257 15.92 -3.33 -6.91
CA GLU A 257 16.74 -2.71 -5.86
C GLU A 257 16.03 -2.65 -4.50
N SER A 258 14.69 -2.59 -4.44
CA SER A 258 13.98 -2.65 -3.15
C SER A 258 14.12 -4.02 -2.46
N PHE A 259 14.25 -5.11 -3.21
CA PHE A 259 14.50 -6.45 -2.66
C PHE A 259 15.95 -6.60 -2.19
N ILE A 260 16.91 -6.09 -2.97
CA ILE A 260 18.33 -6.06 -2.59
C ILE A 260 18.51 -5.27 -1.28
N ARG A 261 17.95 -4.06 -1.20
CA ARG A 261 17.97 -3.24 0.02
C ARG A 261 17.27 -3.91 1.20
N THR A 262 16.17 -4.60 0.94
CA THR A 262 15.46 -5.38 1.96
C THR A 262 16.36 -6.48 2.52
N PHE A 263 16.94 -7.31 1.67
CA PHE A 263 17.86 -8.38 2.08
C PHE A 263 19.04 -7.80 2.88
N ASN A 264 19.73 -6.80 2.34
CA ASN A 264 20.88 -6.17 3.01
C ASN A 264 20.52 -5.57 4.38
N LEU A 265 19.33 -4.96 4.51
CA LEU A 265 18.83 -4.44 5.77
C LEU A 265 18.60 -5.56 6.79
N LEU A 266 17.93 -6.64 6.36
CA LEU A 266 17.62 -7.80 7.20
C LEU A 266 18.90 -8.49 7.70
N SER A 267 19.92 -8.58 6.85
CA SER A 267 21.21 -9.20 7.19
C SER A 267 21.99 -8.44 8.26
N LEU A 268 21.69 -7.16 8.51
CA LEU A 268 22.43 -6.33 9.47
C LEU A 268 21.61 -5.88 10.68
N LEU A 269 20.39 -6.42 10.87
CA LEU A 269 19.49 -5.95 11.92
C LEU A 269 20.12 -6.02 13.32
N LYS A 270 19.86 -5.00 14.13
CA LYS A 270 20.03 -5.13 15.58
C LYS A 270 19.00 -6.12 16.10
N GLU A 271 19.38 -6.85 17.15
CA GLU A 271 18.52 -7.83 17.83
C GLU A 271 17.11 -7.27 18.17
N GLU A 272 17.04 -6.00 18.58
CA GLU A 272 15.77 -5.38 18.95
C GLU A 272 14.78 -5.19 17.77
N TYR A 273 15.21 -5.40 16.53
CA TYR A 273 14.41 -5.37 15.30
C TYR A 273 14.30 -6.75 14.62
N ALA A 274 14.86 -7.82 15.21
CA ALA A 274 14.83 -9.16 14.61
C ALA A 274 13.40 -9.69 14.34
N GLU A 275 12.42 -9.26 15.14
CA GLU A 275 11.00 -9.59 14.94
C GLU A 275 10.17 -8.44 14.31
N ALA A 276 10.84 -7.39 13.82
CA ALA A 276 10.15 -6.24 13.24
C ALA A 276 9.58 -6.59 11.86
N PHE A 277 8.44 -5.99 11.51
CA PHE A 277 7.91 -6.03 10.16
C PHE A 277 8.56 -4.92 9.35
N LEU A 278 9.03 -5.23 8.14
CA LEU A 278 9.49 -4.22 7.20
C LEU A 278 8.39 -3.92 6.20
N SER A 279 7.98 -2.66 6.12
CA SER A 279 6.98 -2.19 5.15
C SER A 279 7.64 -1.36 4.06
N GLY A 280 7.30 -1.68 2.81
CA GLY A 280 7.68 -0.89 1.63
C GLY A 280 6.67 0.22 1.36
N ALA A 281 7.16 1.36 0.89
CA ALA A 281 6.28 2.46 0.52
C ALA A 281 5.45 2.13 -0.73
N MET A 282 4.17 2.52 -0.70
CA MET A 282 3.26 2.47 -1.84
C MET A 282 3.35 3.79 -2.62
N MET A 283 4.09 3.74 -3.73
CA MET A 283 4.14 4.82 -4.72
C MET A 283 2.95 4.70 -5.68
N SER A 284 2.45 5.83 -6.18
CA SER A 284 1.28 5.86 -7.09
C SER A 284 1.68 5.50 -8.52
N LEU A 285 1.01 4.53 -9.17
CA LEU A 285 1.22 4.27 -10.60
C LEU A 285 0.81 5.47 -11.47
N GLU A 286 -0.20 6.22 -11.05
CA GLU A 286 -0.74 7.34 -11.82
C GLU A 286 0.08 8.62 -11.66
N GLU A 287 0.78 8.76 -10.53
CA GLU A 287 1.70 9.86 -10.24
C GLU A 287 3.00 9.26 -9.64
N PRO A 288 3.92 8.73 -10.46
CA PRO A 288 5.05 7.92 -10.00
C PRO A 288 5.99 8.55 -8.95
N ASN A 289 5.98 9.87 -8.79
CA ASN A 289 6.72 10.55 -7.73
C ASN A 289 5.92 10.72 -6.42
N LEU A 290 4.64 10.40 -6.39
CA LEU A 290 3.78 10.53 -5.21
C LEU A 290 3.82 9.25 -4.36
N ARG A 291 4.31 9.39 -3.12
CA ARG A 291 4.16 8.38 -2.08
C ARG A 291 2.80 8.56 -1.40
N THR A 292 2.02 7.50 -1.34
CA THR A 292 0.65 7.56 -0.78
C THR A 292 0.57 6.96 0.61
N GLU A 293 1.25 5.83 0.85
CA GLU A 293 1.22 5.11 2.11
C GLU A 293 2.52 4.30 2.29
N ASP A 294 2.79 3.85 3.51
CA ASP A 294 3.85 2.90 3.84
C ASP A 294 3.47 2.13 5.12
N LEU A 295 2.88 2.82 6.08
CA LEU A 295 2.12 2.23 7.18
C LEU A 295 0.72 2.85 7.20
N GLY A 296 -0.25 2.07 7.64
CA GLY A 296 -1.60 2.52 7.94
C GLY A 296 -1.91 2.40 9.43
N PHE A 297 -3.07 2.92 9.83
CA PHE A 297 -3.63 2.68 11.16
C PHE A 297 -5.16 2.65 11.12
N PHE A 298 -5.76 2.04 12.14
CA PHE A 298 -7.20 2.16 12.38
C PHE A 298 -7.53 3.39 13.23
N THR A 299 -8.42 4.24 12.71
CA THR A 299 -8.95 5.35 13.49
C THR A 299 -9.91 4.86 14.57
N ALA A 300 -10.17 5.68 15.59
CA ALA A 300 -11.18 5.41 16.61
C ALA A 300 -12.59 5.23 16.02
N LYS A 301 -12.83 5.79 14.83
CA LYS A 301 -14.10 5.64 14.11
C LYS A 301 -14.23 4.30 13.41
N GLY A 302 -13.15 3.54 13.24
CA GLY A 302 -13.14 2.26 12.54
C GLY A 302 -12.80 2.34 11.04
N THR A 303 -12.09 3.38 10.61
CA THR A 303 -11.62 3.52 9.22
C THR A 303 -10.14 3.19 9.08
N PHE A 304 -9.75 2.62 7.95
CA PHE A 304 -8.35 2.58 7.50
C PHE A 304 -7.89 4.00 7.16
N SER A 305 -6.67 4.34 7.56
CA SER A 305 -6.05 5.62 7.23
C SER A 305 -4.54 5.45 7.05
N PRO A 306 -3.92 6.11 6.06
CA PRO A 306 -2.46 6.17 6.00
C PRO A 306 -1.95 6.85 7.28
N LEU A 307 -0.88 6.30 7.85
CA LEU A 307 -0.25 6.84 9.05
C LEU A 307 0.54 8.11 8.72
N LYS A 308 1.31 8.07 7.64
CA LYS A 308 2.11 9.20 7.15
C LYS A 308 1.34 9.99 6.10
N PRO A 309 1.34 11.34 6.14
CA PRO A 309 0.80 12.16 5.06
C PRO A 309 1.42 11.83 3.71
N ALA A 310 0.63 11.85 2.63
CA ALA A 310 1.16 11.69 1.28
C ALA A 310 2.21 12.79 0.98
N GLY A 311 3.23 12.45 0.19
CA GLY A 311 4.33 13.36 -0.12
C GLY A 311 4.96 13.06 -1.48
N TYR A 312 5.53 14.07 -2.13
CA TYR A 312 6.19 13.93 -3.42
C TYR A 312 7.66 13.61 -3.21
N MET A 313 8.09 12.40 -3.57
CA MET A 313 9.47 11.93 -3.36
C MET A 313 10.49 12.60 -4.29
N THR A 314 10.04 13.46 -5.20
CA THR A 314 10.88 14.43 -5.92
C THR A 314 11.11 15.72 -5.15
N SER A 315 10.61 15.84 -3.92
CA SER A 315 10.78 16.98 -3.01
C SER A 315 11.60 16.56 -1.79
N LEU A 316 12.76 17.20 -1.56
CA LEU A 316 13.68 16.76 -0.49
C LEU A 316 13.02 16.83 0.89
N HIS A 317 12.21 17.86 1.18
CA HIS A 317 11.56 17.97 2.48
C HIS A 317 10.55 16.83 2.72
N ASP A 318 9.85 16.35 1.69
CA ASP A 318 8.92 15.21 1.82
C ASP A 318 9.68 13.89 2.01
N VAL A 319 10.83 13.72 1.35
CA VAL A 319 11.74 12.58 1.51
C VAL A 319 12.28 12.53 2.95
N VAL A 320 12.64 13.68 3.51
CA VAL A 320 13.08 13.82 4.90
C VAL A 320 11.92 13.58 5.89
N GLU A 321 10.76 14.22 5.69
CA GLU A 321 9.59 14.08 6.56
C GLU A 321 9.15 12.62 6.67
N THR A 322 9.14 11.89 5.54
CA THR A 322 8.81 10.46 5.48
C THR A 322 9.72 9.62 6.38
N GLU A 323 11.01 9.95 6.44
CA GLU A 323 12.01 9.23 7.24
C GLU A 323 11.84 9.43 8.74
N ILE A 324 11.53 10.65 9.16
CA ILE A 324 11.48 11.00 10.59
C ILE A 324 10.09 10.95 11.19
N TYR A 325 9.03 10.83 10.39
CA TYR A 325 7.66 10.81 10.87
C TYR A 325 7.46 9.79 12.00
N LYS A 326 6.82 10.24 13.08
CA LYS A 326 6.43 9.42 14.22
C LYS A 326 4.93 9.59 14.45
N ALA A 327 4.25 8.48 14.67
CA ALA A 327 2.84 8.49 15.02
C ALA A 327 2.60 9.37 16.26
N PRO A 328 1.65 10.33 16.21
CA PRO A 328 1.38 11.26 17.30
C PRO A 328 0.52 10.61 18.40
N THR A 329 0.94 9.47 18.94
CA THR A 329 0.17 8.63 19.88
C THR A 329 -0.23 9.34 21.17
N GLY A 330 0.54 10.35 21.61
CA GLY A 330 0.20 11.17 22.78
C GLY A 330 -0.94 12.18 22.55
N LEU A 331 -1.26 12.52 21.30
CA LEU A 331 -2.38 13.40 20.94
C LEU A 331 -3.56 12.61 20.35
N TYR A 332 -3.26 11.54 19.62
CA TYR A 332 -4.22 10.69 18.94
C TYR A 332 -3.88 9.22 19.24
N GLU A 333 -4.49 8.67 20.30
CA GLU A 333 -4.19 7.32 20.81
C GLU A 333 -4.44 6.22 19.76
N ASP A 334 -5.43 6.41 18.89
CA ASP A 334 -5.76 5.48 17.81
C ASP A 334 -4.64 5.30 16.79
N THR A 335 -3.73 6.27 16.65
CA THR A 335 -2.51 6.15 15.81
C THR A 335 -1.52 5.09 16.31
N ALA A 336 -1.75 4.49 17.49
CA ALA A 336 -1.01 3.31 17.95
C ALA A 336 -1.47 2.01 17.27
N GLN A 337 -2.66 1.99 16.67
CA GLN A 337 -3.24 0.80 16.03
C GLN A 337 -2.73 0.63 14.58
N GLN A 338 -1.41 0.51 14.45
CA GLN A 338 -0.71 0.53 13.16
C GLN A 338 -0.69 -0.83 12.48
N TYR A 339 -0.60 -0.80 11.15
CA TYR A 339 -0.39 -1.98 10.32
C TYR A 339 0.48 -1.66 9.10
N ALA A 340 1.06 -2.70 8.51
CA ALA A 340 1.74 -2.67 7.22
C ALA A 340 0.87 -3.42 6.21
N GLY A 341 0.58 -2.79 5.08
CA GLY A 341 -0.20 -3.43 4.02
C GLY A 341 0.61 -4.44 3.24
N TRP A 342 -0.05 -5.46 2.72
CA TRP A 342 0.60 -6.59 2.03
C TRP A 342 0.92 -6.34 0.56
N TRP A 343 0.90 -5.08 0.11
CA TRP A 343 1.51 -4.69 -1.16
C TRP A 343 3.03 -4.86 -1.13
N TYR A 344 3.66 -4.70 0.04
CA TYR A 344 5.07 -4.98 0.31
C TYR A 344 5.31 -5.05 1.82
N CYS A 345 5.23 -6.23 2.41
CA CYS A 345 5.44 -6.43 3.85
C CYS A 345 6.28 -7.68 4.13
N VAL A 346 7.45 -7.50 4.75
CA VAL A 346 8.30 -8.60 5.22
C VAL A 346 7.91 -8.97 6.65
N ILE A 347 7.70 -10.27 6.86
CA ILE A 347 7.34 -10.87 8.13
C ILE A 347 8.37 -11.98 8.45
N PRO A 348 9.06 -11.93 9.61
CA PRO A 348 9.94 -13.01 10.05
C PRO A 348 9.16 -14.33 10.21
N THR A 349 9.71 -15.45 9.75
CA THR A 349 9.02 -16.75 9.85
C THR A 349 8.77 -17.18 11.29
N ALA A 350 9.65 -16.79 12.22
CA ALA A 350 9.45 -16.99 13.66
C ALA A 350 8.13 -16.37 14.16
N THR A 351 7.72 -15.21 13.61
CA THR A 351 6.43 -14.59 13.95
C THR A 351 5.28 -15.40 13.36
N ILE A 352 5.40 -15.91 12.13
CA ILE A 352 4.38 -16.75 11.49
C ILE A 352 4.19 -18.05 12.27
N GLU A 353 5.28 -18.68 12.72
CA GLU A 353 5.23 -19.91 13.51
C GLU A 353 4.59 -19.69 14.89
N ARG A 354 4.86 -18.53 15.51
CA ARG A 354 4.32 -18.19 16.82
C ARG A 354 2.86 -17.78 16.77
N GLU A 355 2.51 -16.88 15.85
CA GLU A 355 1.18 -16.27 15.77
C GLU A 355 0.24 -17.06 14.85
N GLY A 356 0.77 -17.83 13.90
CA GLY A 356 0.01 -18.56 12.89
C GLY A 356 -0.28 -17.73 11.64
N LEU A 357 -1.17 -18.24 10.81
CA LEU A 357 -1.60 -17.70 9.51
C LEU A 357 -2.69 -16.62 9.68
N PRO A 358 -3.00 -15.81 8.64
CA PRO A 358 -4.10 -14.87 8.69
C PRO A 358 -5.46 -15.53 8.88
N LEU A 359 -6.45 -14.73 9.30
CA LEU A 359 -7.83 -15.19 9.37
C LEU A 359 -8.39 -15.54 7.97
N PRO A 360 -9.35 -16.49 7.87
CA PRO A 360 -10.02 -16.88 6.61
C PRO A 360 -10.99 -15.82 6.11
N LEU A 361 -10.45 -14.63 5.85
CA LEU A 361 -11.11 -13.56 5.14
C LEU A 361 -10.94 -13.79 3.62
N PHE A 362 -11.53 -12.92 2.81
CA PHE A 362 -11.34 -12.97 1.36
C PHE A 362 -10.35 -11.89 0.92
N VAL A 363 -10.68 -10.63 1.17
CA VAL A 363 -9.83 -9.45 0.93
C VAL A 363 -10.16 -8.39 1.98
N ARG A 364 -9.20 -7.51 2.27
CA ARG A 364 -9.24 -6.42 3.26
C ARG A 364 -9.24 -6.89 4.71
N SER A 365 -8.52 -6.11 5.52
CA SER A 365 -8.40 -6.24 6.98
C SER A 365 -7.58 -7.43 7.44
N ASP A 366 -7.14 -8.30 6.54
CA ASP A 366 -6.21 -9.41 6.79
C ASP A 366 -4.83 -8.89 7.20
N ASP A 367 -4.27 -7.98 6.42
CA ASP A 367 -3.02 -7.28 6.73
C ASP A 367 -3.07 -6.56 8.09
N ALA A 368 -4.13 -5.79 8.30
CA ALA A 368 -4.30 -4.97 9.49
C ALA A 368 -4.58 -5.80 10.74
N GLU A 369 -5.39 -6.85 10.61
CA GLU A 369 -5.61 -7.82 11.69
C GLU A 369 -4.31 -8.50 12.07
N TYR A 370 -3.56 -9.01 11.08
CA TYR A 370 -2.35 -9.76 11.32
C TYR A 370 -1.33 -8.91 12.08
N ALA A 371 -1.11 -7.68 11.62
CA ALA A 371 -0.19 -6.74 12.27
C ALA A 371 -0.63 -6.38 13.69
N LEU A 372 -1.92 -6.09 13.92
CA LEU A 372 -2.45 -5.76 15.25
C LEU A 372 -2.45 -6.93 16.22
N ARG A 373 -2.59 -8.15 15.71
CA ARG A 373 -2.46 -9.38 16.49
C ARG A 373 -1.02 -9.64 16.90
N CYS A 374 -0.08 -9.53 15.95
CA CYS A 374 1.34 -9.77 16.18
C CYS A 374 2.02 -8.67 17.02
N LYS A 375 1.51 -7.42 16.95
CA LYS A 375 2.06 -6.23 17.61
C LYS A 375 3.57 -6.02 17.36
N PRO A 376 4.02 -6.08 16.09
CA PRO A 376 5.45 -5.99 15.78
C PRO A 376 5.96 -4.56 15.99
N LYS A 377 7.28 -4.41 16.08
CA LYS A 377 7.91 -3.14 15.71
C LYS A 377 7.79 -2.98 14.19
N PHE A 378 7.61 -1.76 13.70
CA PHE A 378 7.63 -1.47 12.27
C PHE A 378 8.94 -0.81 11.85
N MET A 379 9.47 -1.29 10.73
CA MET A 379 10.51 -0.65 9.94
C MET A 379 9.90 -0.16 8.63
N SER A 380 10.32 1.02 8.20
CA SER A 380 10.03 1.62 6.91
C SER A 380 11.18 2.60 6.62
N MET A 381 11.66 2.66 5.38
CA MET A 381 12.71 3.60 4.97
C MET A 381 12.65 3.89 3.46
N ASN A 382 13.23 5.01 3.05
CA ASN A 382 13.29 5.43 1.66
C ASN A 382 14.02 4.42 0.78
N GLY A 383 13.59 4.34 -0.48
CA GLY A 383 14.16 3.44 -1.48
C GLY A 383 13.70 1.98 -1.42
N ILE A 384 12.88 1.61 -0.43
CA ILE A 384 12.14 0.35 -0.41
C ILE A 384 10.68 0.65 -0.73
N CYS A 385 10.25 0.35 -1.96
CA CYS A 385 8.92 0.67 -2.43
C CYS A 385 8.46 -0.20 -3.60
N VAL A 386 7.16 -0.11 -3.88
CA VAL A 386 6.54 -0.58 -5.13
C VAL A 386 5.64 0.52 -5.68
N TRP A 387 5.39 0.51 -6.98
CA TRP A 387 4.32 1.33 -7.56
C TRP A 387 3.04 0.52 -7.65
N HIS A 388 1.95 1.10 -7.19
CA HIS A 388 0.65 0.45 -7.13
C HIS A 388 -0.45 1.43 -7.50
N ASN A 389 -1.55 0.91 -8.04
CA ASN A 389 -2.70 1.74 -8.42
C ASN A 389 -3.29 2.41 -7.17
N SER A 390 -3.57 3.71 -7.26
CA SER A 390 -4.17 4.43 -6.13
C SER A 390 -5.55 3.86 -5.78
N PHE A 391 -5.88 3.80 -4.48
CA PHE A 391 -7.18 3.33 -4.00
C PHE A 391 -8.37 4.09 -4.61
N LYS A 392 -8.16 5.32 -5.10
CA LYS A 392 -9.19 6.10 -5.81
C LYS A 392 -9.67 5.44 -7.10
N PHE A 393 -8.79 4.78 -7.85
CA PHE A 393 -9.14 4.08 -9.09
C PHE A 393 -9.75 2.70 -8.83
N LYS A 394 -9.49 2.13 -7.64
CA LYS A 394 -9.88 0.77 -7.24
C LYS A 394 -11.17 0.68 -6.42
N TYR A 395 -11.94 1.77 -6.27
CA TYR A 395 -13.15 1.73 -5.43
C TYR A 395 -14.11 0.63 -5.88
N SER A 396 -14.50 -0.23 -4.94
CA SER A 396 -15.50 -1.27 -5.15
C SER A 396 -16.37 -1.38 -3.91
N ALA A 397 -17.68 -1.15 -4.04
CA ALA A 397 -18.60 -1.32 -2.93
C ALA A 397 -18.68 -2.77 -2.41
N ALA A 398 -18.39 -3.77 -3.26
CA ALA A 398 -18.28 -5.15 -2.79
C ALA A 398 -17.12 -5.30 -1.78
N VAL A 399 -16.06 -4.52 -1.93
CA VAL A 399 -14.94 -4.46 -0.99
C VAL A 399 -15.28 -3.54 0.18
N GLU A 400 -15.54 -2.26 -0.10
CA GLU A 400 -15.65 -1.19 0.91
C GLU A 400 -16.96 -1.22 1.73
N ARG A 401 -18.02 -1.84 1.21
CA ARG A 401 -19.30 -1.97 1.94
C ARG A 401 -19.53 -3.36 2.44
N TYR A 402 -19.35 -4.40 1.63
CA TYR A 402 -19.59 -5.76 2.08
C TYR A 402 -18.41 -6.31 2.90
N GLN A 403 -17.20 -6.39 2.33
CA GLN A 403 -16.05 -7.00 3.00
C GLN A 403 -15.61 -6.21 4.22
N VAL A 404 -15.38 -4.89 4.12
CA VAL A 404 -14.88 -4.08 5.25
C VAL A 404 -15.84 -4.12 6.44
N SER A 405 -17.16 -3.97 6.21
CA SER A 405 -18.18 -4.06 7.27
C SER A 405 -18.21 -5.42 7.98
N ARG A 406 -17.92 -6.49 7.24
CA ARG A 406 -17.92 -7.86 7.79
C ARG A 406 -16.60 -8.17 8.48
N ASN A 407 -15.50 -7.97 7.77
CA ASN A 407 -14.16 -8.43 8.13
C ASN A 407 -13.61 -7.69 9.34
N THR A 408 -13.82 -6.37 9.45
CA THR A 408 -13.35 -5.62 10.62
C THR A 408 -13.99 -6.09 11.93
N LEU A 409 -15.28 -6.47 11.89
CA LEU A 409 -15.96 -7.11 13.02
C LEU A 409 -15.42 -8.51 13.30
N ILE A 410 -15.13 -9.32 12.27
CA ILE A 410 -14.50 -10.64 12.45
C ILE A 410 -13.13 -10.49 13.10
N SER A 411 -12.28 -9.60 12.58
CA SER A 411 -10.95 -9.31 13.11
C SER A 411 -11.00 -8.91 14.58
N GLN A 412 -11.86 -7.93 14.92
CA GLN A 412 -11.99 -7.49 16.30
C GLN A 412 -12.56 -8.60 17.22
N ALA A 413 -13.56 -9.35 16.76
CA ALA A 413 -14.18 -10.40 17.55
C ALA A 413 -13.28 -11.63 17.76
N THR A 414 -12.46 -11.98 16.77
CA THR A 414 -11.62 -13.18 16.79
C THR A 414 -10.33 -12.93 17.55
N THR A 415 -9.67 -11.79 17.33
CA THR A 415 -8.29 -11.57 17.81
C THR A 415 -8.12 -10.32 18.66
N GLY A 416 -9.19 -9.54 18.86
CA GLY A 416 -9.13 -8.28 19.60
C GLY A 416 -8.46 -7.14 18.82
N ALA A 417 -8.31 -7.30 17.50
CA ALA A 417 -7.71 -6.28 16.63
C ALA A 417 -8.46 -4.94 16.71
N ALA A 418 -7.69 -3.85 16.70
CA ALA A 418 -8.19 -2.47 16.77
C ALA A 418 -9.18 -2.21 17.95
N PRO A 419 -8.74 -2.34 19.21
CA PRO A 419 -9.61 -2.22 20.38
C PRO A 419 -10.20 -0.82 20.59
N LEU A 420 -9.60 0.23 20.03
CA LEU A 420 -10.07 1.62 20.14
C LEU A 420 -11.11 1.99 19.07
N SER A 421 -11.38 1.08 18.12
CA SER A 421 -12.23 1.33 16.97
C SER A 421 -13.67 0.86 17.17
N ASP A 422 -14.64 1.70 16.81
CA ASP A 422 -16.07 1.34 16.80
C ASP A 422 -16.56 1.00 15.38
N PHE A 423 -16.35 -0.26 14.98
CA PHE A 423 -16.77 -0.74 13.66
C PHE A 423 -18.29 -0.76 13.46
N LEU A 424 -19.09 -0.93 14.52
CA LEU A 424 -20.56 -0.86 14.36
C LEU A 424 -21.00 0.59 14.06
N TYR A 425 -20.38 1.57 14.71
CA TYR A 425 -20.59 2.97 14.40
C TYR A 425 -20.18 3.31 12.97
N GLU A 426 -19.03 2.81 12.51
CA GLU A 426 -18.58 2.93 11.12
C GLU A 426 -19.64 2.43 10.13
N ILE A 427 -20.07 1.18 10.29
CA ILE A 427 -21.08 0.54 9.43
C ILE A 427 -22.37 1.36 9.42
N ARG A 428 -22.80 1.84 10.60
CA ARG A 428 -23.97 2.71 10.71
C ARG A 428 -23.79 4.00 9.90
N ARG A 429 -22.63 4.65 10.02
CA ARG A 429 -22.34 5.90 9.33
C ARG A 429 -22.37 5.70 7.82
N GLU A 430 -21.74 4.64 7.32
CA GLU A 430 -21.71 4.34 5.87
C GLU A 430 -23.11 4.02 5.34
N VAL A 431 -23.90 3.20 6.06
CA VAL A 431 -25.32 2.98 5.72
C VAL A 431 -26.08 4.30 5.68
N GLU A 432 -25.94 5.15 6.70
CA GLU A 432 -26.62 6.45 6.71
C GLU A 432 -26.14 7.38 5.58
N LEU A 433 -24.86 7.35 5.24
CA LEU A 433 -24.26 8.16 4.18
C LEU A 433 -24.80 7.76 2.81
N ASP A 434 -24.77 6.47 2.49
CA ASP A 434 -25.25 5.96 1.20
C ASP A 434 -26.77 6.14 1.05
N LEU A 435 -27.54 5.96 2.12
CA LEU A 435 -28.97 6.29 2.12
C LEU A 435 -29.23 7.78 1.87
N LYS A 436 -28.40 8.70 2.39
CA LYS A 436 -28.53 10.15 2.09
C LYS A 436 -28.25 10.47 0.63
N LYS A 437 -27.40 9.68 -0.04
CA LYS A 437 -27.00 9.80 -1.45
C LYS A 437 -27.84 8.92 -2.40
N PHE A 438 -28.98 8.40 -1.94
CA PHE A 438 -29.87 7.50 -2.68
C PHE A 438 -29.20 6.22 -3.20
N ASN A 439 -28.06 5.83 -2.61
CA ASN A 439 -27.34 4.62 -2.97
C ASN A 439 -27.81 3.45 -2.11
N TYR A 440 -29.02 2.96 -2.40
CA TYR A 440 -29.65 1.91 -1.61
C TYR A 440 -28.95 0.56 -1.74
N ASP A 441 -28.34 0.28 -2.90
CA ASP A 441 -27.66 -0.98 -3.17
C ASP A 441 -26.39 -1.11 -2.33
N GLU A 442 -25.55 -0.07 -2.32
CA GLU A 442 -24.34 -0.06 -1.48
C GLU A 442 -24.65 -0.06 0.02
N ALA A 443 -25.69 0.67 0.45
CA ALA A 443 -26.16 0.60 1.83
C ALA A 443 -26.62 -0.83 2.19
N ALA A 444 -27.29 -1.54 1.28
CA ALA A 444 -27.72 -2.92 1.49
C ALA A 444 -26.53 -3.90 1.58
N LEU A 445 -25.42 -3.63 0.88
CA LEU A 445 -24.19 -4.42 0.99
C LEU A 445 -23.55 -4.31 2.38
N ALA A 446 -23.50 -3.10 2.97
CA ALA A 446 -23.01 -2.91 4.33
C ALA A 446 -23.87 -3.64 5.37
N VAL A 447 -25.20 -3.59 5.20
CA VAL A 447 -26.14 -4.36 6.05
C VAL A 447 -25.90 -5.86 5.89
N LYS A 448 -25.69 -6.34 4.66
CA LYS A 448 -25.41 -7.75 4.39
C LYS A 448 -24.08 -8.20 5.03
N GLY A 449 -23.05 -7.35 5.02
CA GLY A 449 -21.79 -7.64 5.71
C GLY A 449 -21.99 -7.87 7.20
N LEU A 450 -22.77 -7.00 7.86
CA LEU A 450 -23.16 -7.17 9.27
C LEU A 450 -23.99 -8.43 9.50
N GLU A 451 -24.99 -8.70 8.65
CA GLU A 451 -25.83 -9.92 8.73
C GLU A 451 -25.00 -11.20 8.59
N ASP A 452 -23.99 -11.22 7.72
CA ASP A 452 -23.11 -12.36 7.52
C ASP A 452 -22.13 -12.55 8.69
N PHE A 453 -21.60 -11.47 9.28
CA PHE A 453 -20.84 -11.55 10.53
C PHE A 453 -21.65 -12.21 11.66
N LEU A 454 -22.95 -11.88 11.76
CA LEU A 454 -23.85 -12.43 12.78
C LEU A 454 -24.13 -13.94 12.62
N ARG A 455 -23.74 -14.57 11.50
CA ARG A 455 -23.88 -16.02 11.30
C ARG A 455 -22.90 -16.84 12.15
N GLY A 456 -21.82 -16.21 12.62
CA GLY A 456 -20.82 -16.83 13.50
C GLY A 456 -19.63 -17.46 12.77
N PRO A 457 -18.58 -17.84 13.52
CA PRO A 457 -17.32 -18.33 12.97
C PRO A 457 -17.47 -19.64 12.21
N GLU A 458 -18.36 -20.55 12.62
CA GLU A 458 -18.54 -21.83 11.92
C GLU A 458 -19.07 -21.67 10.50
N TRP A 459 -19.74 -20.57 10.18
CA TRP A 459 -20.12 -20.30 8.81
C TRP A 459 -18.93 -19.86 7.94
N ILE A 460 -17.91 -19.27 8.57
CA ILE A 460 -16.71 -18.71 7.93
C ILE A 460 -15.56 -19.75 7.88
N SER A 461 -15.64 -20.81 8.67
CA SER A 461 -14.70 -21.95 8.60
C SER A 461 -14.76 -22.71 7.27
N HIS A 462 -15.77 -22.44 6.45
CA HIS A 462 -15.96 -23.03 5.11
C HIS A 462 -15.70 -22.01 3.98
N PRO A 463 -15.38 -22.44 2.75
CA PRO A 463 -15.04 -21.59 1.61
C PRO A 463 -16.24 -20.85 0.99
N VAL A 464 -17.01 -20.16 1.81
CA VAL A 464 -18.17 -19.36 1.41
C VAL A 464 -17.77 -17.99 0.84
N ALA A 465 -16.57 -17.52 1.17
CA ALA A 465 -16.19 -16.12 1.00
C ALA A 465 -16.17 -15.66 -0.47
N GLU A 466 -15.69 -16.51 -1.39
CA GLU A 466 -15.71 -16.23 -2.83
C GLU A 466 -17.13 -16.02 -3.35
N SER A 467 -18.02 -17.00 -3.11
CA SER A 467 -19.40 -16.97 -3.60
C SER A 467 -20.15 -15.71 -3.14
N ARG A 468 -19.89 -15.28 -1.90
CA ARG A 468 -20.48 -14.07 -1.31
C ARG A 468 -19.90 -12.80 -1.92
N PHE A 469 -18.59 -12.76 -2.16
CA PHE A 469 -17.95 -11.63 -2.83
C PHE A 469 -18.44 -11.48 -4.27
N MET A 470 -18.60 -12.58 -5.02
CA MET A 470 -19.18 -12.55 -6.35
C MET A 470 -20.64 -12.07 -6.34
N ALA A 471 -21.43 -12.50 -5.35
CA ALA A 471 -22.79 -12.01 -5.17
C ALA A 471 -22.81 -10.49 -4.90
N ALA A 472 -21.96 -10.00 -3.99
CA ALA A 472 -21.84 -8.57 -3.71
C ALA A 472 -21.44 -7.76 -4.95
N ASN A 473 -20.56 -8.28 -5.81
CA ASN A 473 -20.19 -7.64 -7.07
C ASN A 473 -21.32 -7.57 -8.11
N ARG A 474 -22.25 -8.53 -8.09
CA ARG A 474 -23.46 -8.48 -8.94
C ARG A 474 -24.51 -7.51 -8.39
N GLU A 475 -24.58 -7.38 -7.07
CA GLU A 475 -25.60 -6.60 -6.38
C GLU A 475 -25.23 -5.13 -6.18
N ARG A 476 -23.95 -4.76 -6.24
CA ARG A 476 -23.53 -3.35 -6.17
C ARG A 476 -24.12 -2.55 -7.33
N GLU A 477 -24.20 -1.23 -7.15
CA GLU A 477 -24.56 -0.31 -8.22
C GLU A 477 -23.66 -0.52 -9.46
N GLN A 478 -24.29 -0.65 -10.62
CA GLN A 478 -23.61 -0.79 -11.89
C GLN A 478 -23.54 0.58 -12.56
N LEU A 479 -22.34 1.12 -12.67
CA LEU A 479 -22.10 2.37 -13.37
C LEU A 479 -21.99 2.12 -14.87
N ILE A 480 -22.57 3.01 -15.67
CA ILE A 480 -22.48 3.00 -17.13
C ILE A 480 -21.36 3.95 -17.59
N PRO A 481 -20.79 3.75 -18.79
CA PRO A 481 -19.84 4.70 -19.39
C PRO A 481 -20.41 6.12 -19.45
N ILE A 482 -19.56 7.12 -19.18
CA ILE A 482 -19.99 8.52 -19.10
C ILE A 482 -20.61 9.01 -20.42
N GLU A 483 -20.16 8.49 -21.55
CA GLU A 483 -20.68 8.80 -22.88
C GLU A 483 -22.15 8.38 -23.04
N GLN A 484 -22.56 7.30 -22.39
CA GLN A 484 -23.94 6.82 -22.36
C GLN A 484 -24.80 7.58 -21.34
N LEU A 485 -24.16 8.16 -20.31
CA LEU A 485 -24.80 8.96 -19.28
C LEU A 485 -25.08 10.39 -19.75
N ILE A 486 -24.22 10.97 -20.59
CA ILE A 486 -24.33 12.36 -21.08
C ILE A 486 -25.72 12.68 -21.65
N PRO A 487 -26.31 11.90 -22.58
CA PRO A 487 -27.64 12.21 -23.11
C PRO A 487 -28.72 12.24 -22.04
N GLN A 488 -28.68 11.29 -21.09
CA GLN A 488 -29.63 11.20 -19.98
C GLN A 488 -29.46 12.38 -18.99
N ALA A 489 -28.23 12.80 -18.75
CA ALA A 489 -27.93 13.98 -17.93
C ALA A 489 -28.43 15.28 -18.57
N LEU A 490 -28.32 15.41 -19.90
CA LEU A 490 -28.82 16.57 -20.65
C LEU A 490 -30.35 16.66 -20.60
N GLU A 491 -31.07 15.53 -20.66
CA GLU A 491 -32.53 15.49 -20.45
C GLU A 491 -32.92 15.98 -19.05
N LEU A 492 -32.03 15.81 -18.07
CA LEU A 492 -32.16 16.32 -16.70
C LEU A 492 -31.60 17.75 -16.52
N GLY A 493 -31.21 18.43 -17.61
CA GLY A 493 -30.71 19.81 -17.59
C GLY A 493 -29.26 19.95 -17.12
N VAL A 494 -28.46 18.88 -17.14
CA VAL A 494 -27.08 18.86 -16.67
C VAL A 494 -26.12 18.52 -17.82
N ASP A 495 -25.17 19.41 -18.09
CA ASP A 495 -24.08 19.16 -19.03
C ASP A 495 -22.85 18.58 -18.30
N LEU A 496 -22.59 17.29 -18.49
CA LEU A 496 -21.44 16.61 -17.89
C LEU A 496 -20.11 16.88 -18.63
N THR A 497 -20.14 17.48 -19.83
CA THR A 497 -18.92 17.73 -20.63
C THR A 497 -18.03 18.83 -20.05
N GLN A 498 -18.58 19.68 -19.18
CA GLN A 498 -17.87 20.76 -18.50
C GLN A 498 -17.49 20.43 -17.05
N LEU A 499 -17.69 19.17 -16.63
CA LEU A 499 -17.45 18.75 -15.26
C LEU A 499 -15.94 18.75 -14.95
N THR A 500 -15.57 19.38 -13.83
CA THR A 500 -14.20 19.35 -13.29
C THR A 500 -14.19 18.64 -11.94
N PHE A 501 -13.03 18.10 -11.55
CA PHE A 501 -12.86 17.47 -10.23
C PHE A 501 -13.19 18.44 -9.09
N GLY A 502 -12.80 19.72 -9.24
CA GLY A 502 -13.14 20.78 -8.29
C GLY A 502 -14.65 20.95 -8.13
N ASN A 503 -15.38 21.07 -9.24
CA ASN A 503 -16.84 21.21 -9.23
C ASN A 503 -17.52 20.00 -8.62
N LEU A 504 -17.02 18.78 -8.88
CA LEU A 504 -17.57 17.53 -8.36
C LEU A 504 -17.43 17.45 -6.82
N SER A 505 -16.27 17.88 -6.31
CA SER A 505 -15.88 17.79 -4.89
C SER A 505 -16.58 18.81 -3.98
N LEU A 506 -17.25 19.83 -4.52
CA LEU A 506 -17.92 20.86 -3.70
C LEU A 506 -19.04 20.24 -2.83
N GLY A 507 -19.07 20.58 -1.55
CA GLY A 507 -20.09 20.08 -0.61
C GLY A 507 -21.43 20.82 -0.68
N GLY A 508 -21.42 22.07 -1.14
CA GLY A 508 -22.56 23.00 -1.09
C GLY A 508 -22.83 23.54 0.32
N ASP A 509 -23.48 24.70 0.40
CA ASP A 509 -23.75 25.38 1.67
C ASP A 509 -25.03 24.88 2.34
N ARG A 510 -25.02 24.84 3.68
CA ARG A 510 -26.23 24.64 4.50
C ARG A 510 -26.08 25.24 5.89
N SER A 511 -27.17 25.75 6.44
CA SER A 511 -27.23 26.25 7.82
C SER A 511 -27.23 25.11 8.86
N ARG A 512 -26.94 25.43 10.13
CA ARG A 512 -26.98 24.44 11.23
C ARG A 512 -28.37 23.80 11.40
N LEU A 513 -29.44 24.58 11.22
CA LEU A 513 -30.82 24.08 11.29
C LEU A 513 -31.12 23.13 10.13
N GLN A 514 -30.64 23.46 8.93
CA GLN A 514 -30.74 22.60 7.75
C GLN A 514 -29.98 21.28 7.98
N ALA A 515 -28.73 21.35 8.46
CA ALA A 515 -27.94 20.17 8.78
C ALA A 515 -28.63 19.26 9.82
N PHE A 516 -29.24 19.85 10.85
CA PHE A 516 -30.01 19.12 11.85
C PHE A 516 -31.26 18.45 11.27
N LYS A 517 -32.03 19.16 10.42
CA LYS A 517 -33.17 18.57 9.70
C LYS A 517 -32.71 17.40 8.83
N ASP A 518 -31.61 17.54 8.08
CA ASP A 518 -31.10 16.50 7.19
C ASP A 518 -30.60 15.28 7.95
N TYR A 519 -30.00 15.49 9.11
CA TYR A 519 -29.60 14.41 10.00
C TYR A 519 -30.82 13.62 10.51
N LEU A 520 -31.80 14.29 11.12
CA LEU A 520 -32.99 13.64 11.69
C LEU A 520 -33.83 12.91 10.63
N THR A 521 -33.95 13.51 9.45
CA THR A 521 -34.80 12.99 8.37
C THR A 521 -34.07 12.03 7.45
N ILE A 522 -32.74 11.86 7.62
CA ILE A 522 -31.85 11.18 6.66
C ILE A 522 -32.08 11.74 5.25
N ASN A 523 -31.73 13.02 5.07
CA ASN A 523 -31.95 13.77 3.84
C ASN A 523 -33.40 13.67 3.31
N GLY A 524 -34.40 13.84 4.18
CA GLY A 524 -35.82 13.90 3.81
C GLY A 524 -36.54 12.56 3.63
N HIS A 525 -35.87 11.42 3.86
CA HIS A 525 -36.52 10.10 3.76
C HIS A 525 -37.55 9.85 4.87
N ARG A 526 -37.30 10.38 6.08
CA ARG A 526 -38.18 10.22 7.24
C ARG A 526 -38.98 11.47 7.56
N PHE A 527 -40.18 11.25 8.09
CA PHE A 527 -41.01 12.22 8.82
C PHE A 527 -41.35 13.51 8.06
N VAL A 528 -41.07 13.56 6.75
CA VAL A 528 -41.22 14.76 5.92
C VAL A 528 -41.79 14.36 4.57
N ASN A 529 -42.82 15.08 4.13
CA ASN A 529 -43.39 14.93 2.78
C ASN A 529 -43.08 16.18 1.92
N ASP A 530 -41.80 16.36 1.61
CA ASP A 530 -41.31 17.48 0.78
C ASP A 530 -41.24 17.11 -0.72
N SER A 531 -42.03 16.14 -1.18
CA SER A 531 -41.96 15.64 -2.58
C SER A 531 -42.15 16.75 -3.61
N ALA A 532 -43.10 17.67 -3.38
CA ALA A 532 -43.32 18.81 -4.26
C ALA A 532 -42.14 19.80 -4.29
N LYS A 533 -41.41 19.95 -3.19
CA LYS A 533 -40.24 20.85 -3.10
C LYS A 533 -39.02 20.29 -3.84
N ARG A 534 -38.92 18.96 -3.91
CA ARG A 534 -37.78 18.21 -4.47
C ARG A 534 -37.93 17.88 -5.94
N ARG A 535 -39.18 17.90 -6.44
CA ARG A 535 -39.54 17.48 -7.79
C ARG A 535 -38.63 18.12 -8.85
N ASP A 536 -38.08 17.27 -9.70
CA ASP A 536 -37.26 17.63 -10.88
C ASP A 536 -35.95 18.38 -10.53
N LYS A 537 -35.49 18.29 -9.27
CA LYS A 537 -34.22 18.88 -8.85
C LYS A 537 -33.12 17.85 -8.87
N VAL A 538 -32.04 18.22 -9.55
CA VAL A 538 -30.91 17.35 -9.85
C VAL A 538 -29.66 17.91 -9.20
N ALA A 539 -28.82 17.05 -8.63
CA ALA A 539 -27.46 17.41 -8.21
C ALA A 539 -26.44 16.42 -8.79
N VAL A 540 -25.24 16.94 -9.07
CA VAL A 540 -24.10 16.14 -9.54
C VAL A 540 -23.12 15.94 -8.40
N ILE A 541 -22.76 14.68 -8.12
CA ILE A 541 -21.88 14.30 -7.01
C ILE A 541 -20.85 13.25 -7.44
N ASP A 542 -19.76 13.17 -6.68
CA ASP A 542 -18.76 12.12 -6.83
C ASP A 542 -19.37 10.75 -6.50
N ALA A 543 -18.98 9.72 -7.26
CA ALA A 543 -19.32 8.34 -6.98
C ALA A 543 -18.55 7.76 -5.77
N ALA A 544 -17.44 8.37 -5.36
CA ALA A 544 -16.63 7.94 -4.23
C ALA A 544 -17.46 7.77 -2.93
N GLY A 545 -17.34 6.59 -2.32
CA GLY A 545 -18.18 6.16 -1.20
C GLY A 545 -18.13 7.09 0.02
N TRP A 546 -16.96 7.63 0.33
CA TRP A 546 -16.70 8.45 1.53
C TRP A 546 -17.10 9.93 1.39
N VAL A 547 -17.52 10.39 0.21
CA VAL A 547 -17.86 11.81 -0.01
C VAL A 547 -19.26 12.10 0.54
N TYR A 548 -19.40 13.15 1.35
CA TYR A 548 -20.68 13.64 1.85
C TYR A 548 -20.97 15.08 1.38
N PRO A 549 -21.50 15.25 0.16
CA PRO A 549 -21.76 16.57 -0.43
C PRO A 549 -23.10 17.14 0.07
N ALA A 550 -23.14 17.42 1.37
CA ALA A 550 -24.37 17.49 2.13
C ALA A 550 -25.28 18.68 1.80
N GLY A 551 -24.73 19.80 1.34
CA GLY A 551 -25.50 20.95 0.86
C GLY A 551 -26.06 20.71 -0.55
N LYS A 552 -25.27 20.10 -1.44
CA LYS A 552 -25.69 19.80 -2.82
C LYS A 552 -26.86 18.82 -2.90
N ILE A 553 -26.84 17.76 -2.11
CA ILE A 553 -27.86 16.69 -2.16
C ILE A 553 -29.13 17.05 -1.39
N ARG A 554 -29.20 18.26 -0.83
CA ARG A 554 -30.33 18.69 -0.03
C ARG A 554 -31.48 19.10 -0.94
N ASP A 555 -32.70 18.71 -0.56
CA ASP A 555 -33.93 19.14 -1.24
C ASP A 555 -33.95 18.79 -2.76
N VAL A 556 -33.19 17.77 -3.17
CA VAL A 556 -33.22 17.15 -4.52
C VAL A 556 -33.90 15.78 -4.47
N ASP A 557 -34.40 15.31 -5.62
CA ASP A 557 -34.95 13.95 -5.78
C ASP A 557 -34.13 13.08 -6.75
N THR A 558 -33.22 13.68 -7.50
CA THR A 558 -32.39 13.01 -8.50
C THR A 558 -30.92 13.37 -8.31
N LEU A 559 -30.03 12.38 -8.36
CA LEU A 559 -28.59 12.55 -8.27
C LEU A 559 -27.94 11.92 -9.49
N ILE A 560 -27.12 12.69 -10.19
CA ILE A 560 -26.20 12.16 -11.19
C ILE A 560 -24.87 11.93 -10.48
N VAL A 561 -24.42 10.69 -10.43
CA VAL A 561 -23.16 10.31 -9.78
C VAL A 561 -22.11 10.04 -10.84
N VAL A 562 -20.90 10.56 -10.62
CA VAL A 562 -19.81 10.46 -11.59
C VAL A 562 -18.56 9.92 -10.90
N ASP A 563 -18.08 8.80 -11.41
CA ASP A 563 -16.73 8.29 -11.20
C ASP A 563 -15.87 8.87 -12.32
N MET A 564 -15.25 10.02 -12.02
CA MET A 564 -14.43 10.74 -12.98
C MET A 564 -13.16 9.96 -13.38
N PRO A 565 -12.40 9.34 -12.44
CA PRO A 565 -11.26 8.49 -12.78
C PRO A 565 -11.59 7.38 -13.80
N ASN A 566 -12.69 6.65 -13.60
CA ASN A 566 -13.05 5.53 -14.47
C ASN A 566 -13.98 5.92 -15.63
N LYS A 567 -14.32 7.21 -15.78
CA LYS A 567 -15.25 7.74 -16.80
C LYS A 567 -16.59 7.00 -16.80
N LYS A 568 -17.16 6.80 -15.62
CA LYS A 568 -18.44 6.11 -15.44
C LYS A 568 -19.38 6.92 -14.55
N GLY A 569 -20.65 6.55 -14.54
CA GLY A 569 -21.61 7.14 -13.62
C GLY A 569 -22.96 6.44 -13.62
N ALA A 570 -23.89 6.98 -12.84
CA ALA A 570 -25.26 6.49 -12.74
C ALA A 570 -26.21 7.63 -12.38
N ILE A 571 -27.51 7.36 -12.48
CA ILE A 571 -28.57 8.27 -12.03
C ILE A 571 -29.31 7.58 -10.89
N ARG A 572 -29.36 8.23 -9.74
CA ARG A 572 -30.05 7.75 -8.54
C ARG A 572 -31.28 8.59 -8.29
N HIS A 573 -32.37 7.94 -7.90
CA HIS A 573 -33.60 8.61 -7.52
C HIS A 573 -33.96 8.33 -6.07
N MET A 574 -34.56 9.32 -5.42
CA MET A 574 -35.07 9.16 -4.07
C MET A 574 -36.20 8.12 -4.02
N ASP A 575 -35.98 7.02 -3.31
CA ASP A 575 -36.95 5.95 -3.07
C ASP A 575 -37.13 5.69 -1.56
N LYS A 576 -38.27 6.16 -1.03
CA LYS A 576 -38.62 5.99 0.39
C LYS A 576 -38.95 4.54 0.76
N LYS A 577 -39.41 3.71 -0.20
CA LYS A 577 -39.71 2.29 0.03
C LYS A 577 -38.41 1.51 0.18
N ARG A 578 -37.48 1.68 -0.77
CA ARG A 578 -36.12 1.11 -0.69
C ARG A 578 -35.38 1.57 0.55
N PHE A 579 -35.45 2.85 0.88
CA PHE A 579 -34.91 3.37 2.15
C PHE A 579 -35.47 2.61 3.37
N LYS A 580 -36.81 2.46 3.45
CA LYS A 580 -37.45 1.81 4.60
C LYS A 580 -37.02 0.35 4.69
N GLU A 581 -36.90 -0.35 3.57
CA GLU A 581 -36.45 -1.74 3.51
C GLU A 581 -35.02 -1.89 4.07
N VAL A 582 -34.06 -1.17 3.50
CA VAL A 582 -32.64 -1.24 3.91
C VAL A 582 -32.47 -0.80 5.36
N TRP A 583 -33.08 0.31 5.75
CA TRP A 583 -32.98 0.82 7.11
C TRP A 583 -33.60 -0.13 8.15
N SER A 584 -34.72 -0.79 7.82
CA SER A 584 -35.36 -1.75 8.73
C SER A 584 -34.48 -2.99 8.92
N ARG A 585 -33.86 -3.49 7.84
CA ARG A 585 -32.87 -4.58 7.90
C ARG A 585 -31.67 -4.20 8.76
N PHE A 586 -31.08 -3.02 8.51
CA PHE A 586 -29.97 -2.51 9.31
C PHE A 586 -30.32 -2.46 10.80
N ARG A 587 -31.46 -1.88 11.17
CA ARG A 587 -31.86 -1.74 12.58
C ARG A 587 -32.12 -3.09 13.25
N LYS A 588 -32.62 -4.09 12.51
CA LYS A 588 -32.76 -5.46 13.01
C LYS A 588 -31.39 -6.06 13.32
N ALA A 589 -30.47 -6.02 12.36
CA ALA A 589 -29.10 -6.53 12.53
C ALA A 589 -28.33 -5.78 13.63
N GLU A 590 -28.42 -4.45 13.70
CA GLU A 590 -27.81 -3.61 14.74
C GLU A 590 -28.32 -4.01 16.14
N LYS A 591 -29.63 -4.25 16.28
CA LYS A 591 -30.23 -4.68 17.54
C LYS A 591 -29.78 -6.09 17.93
N GLU A 592 -29.70 -6.99 16.96
CA GLU A 592 -29.23 -8.35 17.16
C GLU A 592 -27.76 -8.39 17.61
N PHE A 593 -26.89 -7.65 16.92
CA PHE A 593 -25.50 -7.45 17.31
C PHE A 593 -25.41 -6.94 18.76
N LYS A 594 -26.08 -5.82 19.08
CA LYS A 594 -26.00 -5.20 20.41
C LYS A 594 -26.49 -6.12 21.53
N ARG A 595 -27.49 -6.96 21.26
CA ARG A 595 -28.03 -7.89 22.25
C ARG A 595 -27.11 -9.10 22.49
N ASN A 596 -26.40 -9.54 21.46
CA ASN A 596 -25.64 -10.79 21.47
C ASN A 596 -24.12 -10.59 21.39
N LYS A 597 -23.62 -9.34 21.47
CA LYS A 597 -22.21 -8.98 21.21
C LYS A 597 -21.24 -9.89 21.95
N ASP A 598 -21.35 -9.96 23.28
CA ASP A 598 -20.40 -10.71 24.10
C ASP A 598 -20.39 -12.20 23.77
N LYS A 599 -21.56 -12.78 23.48
CA LYS A 599 -21.68 -14.18 23.05
C LYS A 599 -20.98 -14.39 21.71
N ILE A 600 -21.28 -13.55 20.71
CA ILE A 600 -20.71 -13.67 19.36
C ILE A 600 -19.20 -13.48 19.40
N TYR A 601 -18.70 -12.50 20.16
CA TYR A 601 -17.26 -12.27 20.32
C TYR A 601 -16.59 -13.45 21.02
N THR A 602 -17.20 -14.02 22.06
CA THR A 602 -16.68 -15.23 22.72
C THR A 602 -16.61 -16.41 21.74
N GLU A 603 -17.62 -16.56 20.88
CA GLU A 603 -17.67 -17.61 19.86
C GLU A 603 -16.55 -17.44 18.83
N TYR A 604 -16.40 -16.25 18.23
CA TYR A 604 -15.29 -15.97 17.30
C TYR A 604 -13.93 -16.15 17.97
N ALA A 605 -13.72 -15.63 19.18
CA ALA A 605 -12.47 -15.78 19.91
C ALA A 605 -12.12 -17.25 20.16
N SER A 606 -13.10 -18.14 20.36
CA SER A 606 -12.87 -19.58 20.52
C SER A 606 -12.34 -20.27 19.25
N TYR A 607 -12.52 -19.66 18.08
CA TYR A 607 -12.01 -20.15 16.79
C TYR A 607 -10.65 -19.56 16.43
N ARG A 608 -10.07 -18.65 17.25
CA ARG A 608 -8.78 -18.00 16.96
C ARG A 608 -7.72 -19.02 16.54
N ASP A 609 -7.43 -19.98 17.42
CA ASP A 609 -6.33 -20.93 17.21
C ASP A 609 -6.62 -21.90 16.05
N VAL A 610 -7.88 -22.16 15.76
CA VAL A 610 -8.30 -22.95 14.59
C VAL A 610 -8.02 -22.17 13.31
N PHE A 611 -8.57 -20.96 13.19
CA PHE A 611 -8.46 -20.12 11.99
C PHE A 611 -7.03 -19.74 11.62
N THR A 612 -6.13 -19.66 12.59
CA THR A 612 -4.74 -19.27 12.36
C THR A 612 -3.81 -20.47 12.20
N SER A 613 -4.33 -21.71 12.27
CA SER A 613 -3.51 -22.92 12.14
C SER A 613 -3.23 -23.29 10.68
N ILE A 614 -2.08 -23.91 10.44
CA ILE A 614 -1.71 -24.47 9.14
C ILE A 614 -2.69 -25.59 8.73
N ASP A 615 -3.08 -26.45 9.67
CA ASP A 615 -3.98 -27.58 9.42
C ASP A 615 -5.36 -27.10 8.91
N PHE A 616 -5.93 -26.07 9.54
CA PHE A 616 -7.16 -25.45 9.09
C PHE A 616 -7.03 -24.93 7.65
N TRP A 617 -5.97 -24.17 7.35
CA TRP A 617 -5.78 -23.62 6.01
C TRP A 617 -5.56 -24.70 4.95
N LYS A 618 -4.78 -25.75 5.24
CA LYS A 618 -4.62 -26.89 4.33
C LYS A 618 -5.96 -27.58 4.04
N GLN A 619 -6.80 -27.75 5.05
CA GLN A 619 -8.15 -28.29 4.87
C GLN A 619 -9.06 -27.35 4.09
N TYR A 620 -9.07 -26.06 4.43
CA TYR A 620 -9.89 -25.03 3.77
C TYR A 620 -9.56 -24.90 2.28
N LEU A 621 -8.27 -24.90 1.92
CA LEU A 621 -7.81 -24.84 0.53
C LEU A 621 -8.19 -26.11 -0.25
N LYS A 622 -8.19 -27.27 0.41
CA LYS A 622 -8.67 -28.51 -0.19
C LYS A 622 -10.17 -28.44 -0.45
N GLU A 623 -10.97 -28.06 0.54
CA GLU A 623 -12.43 -27.90 0.40
C GLU A 623 -12.79 -26.87 -0.68
N ALA A 624 -12.03 -25.77 -0.80
CA ALA A 624 -12.23 -24.76 -1.83
C ALA A 624 -11.84 -25.23 -3.25
N SER A 625 -11.11 -26.34 -3.35
CA SER A 625 -10.67 -26.92 -4.64
C SER A 625 -11.61 -28.00 -5.18
N ASP A 626 -12.42 -28.59 -4.30
CA ASP A 626 -13.46 -29.58 -4.62
C ASP A 626 -14.72 -28.89 -5.15
#